data_AF-A0A359B4R2-F1
#
_entry.id   AF-A0A359B4R2-F1
#
_cell.length_a   1.000
_cell.length_b   1.000
_cell.length_c   1.000
_cell.angle_alpha   90.00
_cell.angle_beta   90.00
_cell.angle_gamma   90.00
#
_symmetry.space_group_name_H-M   'P 1'
#
loop_
_entity.id
_entity.type
_entity.pdbx_description
1 polymer ?
#
loop_
_entity_poly.entity_id
_entity_poly.type
_entity_poly.pdbx_seq_one_letter_code
_entity_poly.pdbx_strand_id
1 'polypeptide(L)' 'MTKLYRQPIEVQTRDGLPVAFRWRRRWYQVTSCKVDEQMASRFWRRLYGPLKYKCETKQGMICELTQDEAGWVLERVWD' A
#
# COMPACT_ATOMS: atom_id res chain seq x y z
N MET A 1 -7.66 -12.80 -10.00
CA MET A 1 -8.00 -13.52 -8.75
C MET A 1 -7.33 -12.75 -7.60
N THR A 2 -8.06 -12.27 -6.58
CA THR A 2 -7.47 -11.43 -5.51
C THR A 2 -7.01 -12.28 -4.33
N LYS A 3 -5.71 -12.24 -4.02
CA LYS A 3 -5.18 -12.87 -2.81
C LYS A 3 -4.96 -11.81 -1.74
N LEU A 4 -5.56 -12.02 -0.56
CA LEU A 4 -5.29 -11.25 0.64
C LEU A 4 -4.02 -11.79 1.28
N TYR A 5 -3.03 -10.92 1.49
CA TYR A 5 -1.75 -11.31 2.06
C TYR A 5 -1.57 -10.80 3.49
N ARG A 6 -2.02 -9.56 3.78
CA ARG A 6 -1.80 -8.89 5.09
C ARG A 6 -0.36 -9.08 5.59
N GLN A 7 0.61 -8.94 4.69
CA GLN A 7 2.02 -9.18 5.01
C GLN A 7 2.74 -7.85 5.29
N PRO A 8 3.52 -7.76 6.37
CA PRO A 8 4.38 -6.60 6.59
C PRO A 8 5.43 -6.52 5.47
N ILE A 9 5.68 -5.32 4.98
CA ILE A 9 6.61 -5.06 3.89
C ILE A 9 7.48 -3.85 4.20
N GLU A 10 8.69 -3.84 3.65
CA GLU A 10 9.53 -2.64 3.65
C GLU A 10 9.04 -1.72 2.52
N VAL A 11 8.79 -0.45 2.81
CA VAL A 11 8.35 0.54 1.82
C VAL A 11 9.27 1.73 1.85
N GLN A 12 9.71 2.15 0.66
CA GLN A 12 10.37 3.44 0.46
C GLN A 12 9.29 4.44 0.07
N THR A 13 9.26 5.56 0.79
CA THR A 13 8.32 6.64 0.55
C THR A 13 9.06 7.89 0.05
N ARG A 14 8.38 8.68 -0.76
CA ARG A 14 8.80 10.02 -1.18
C ARG A 14 7.60 10.93 -1.07
N ASP A 15 7.74 12.05 -0.37
CA ASP A 15 6.66 13.01 -0.13
C ASP A 15 5.40 12.37 0.51
N GLY A 16 5.60 11.35 1.34
CA GLY A 16 4.50 10.61 2.00
C GLY A 16 3.80 9.56 1.13
N LEU A 17 4.25 9.36 -0.11
CA LEU A 17 3.72 8.37 -1.05
C LEU A 17 4.70 7.21 -1.27
N PRO A 18 4.22 5.96 -1.41
CA PRO A 18 5.06 4.80 -1.68
C PRO A 18 5.65 4.88 -3.10
N VAL A 19 6.98 4.84 -3.21
CA VAL A 19 7.72 4.81 -4.49
C VAL A 19 8.32 3.45 -4.80
N ALA A 20 8.60 2.65 -3.77
CA ALA A 20 9.02 1.26 -3.93
C ALA A 20 8.67 0.45 -2.69
N PHE A 21 8.57 -0.87 -2.83
CA PHE A 21 8.42 -1.75 -1.69
C PHE A 21 9.06 -3.12 -1.91
N ARG A 22 9.38 -3.80 -0.83
CA ARG A 22 9.98 -5.13 -0.84
C ARG A 22 8.94 -6.18 -0.46
N TRP A 23 8.70 -7.11 -1.36
CA TRP A 23 7.82 -8.25 -1.12
C TRP A 23 8.47 -9.54 -1.62
N ARG A 24 8.41 -10.62 -0.81
CA ARG A 24 9.04 -11.91 -1.12
C ARG A 24 10.51 -11.79 -1.58
N ARG A 25 11.26 -10.95 -0.87
CA ARG A 25 12.69 -10.62 -1.13
C ARG A 25 12.97 -9.84 -2.41
N ARG A 26 11.95 -9.44 -3.18
CA ARG A 26 12.08 -8.64 -4.41
C ARG A 26 11.61 -7.21 -4.18
N TRP A 27 12.30 -6.24 -4.79
CA TRP A 27 11.87 -4.85 -4.83
C TRP A 27 10.95 -4.61 -6.03
N TYR A 28 9.84 -3.93 -5.77
CA TYR A 28 8.85 -3.48 -6.74
C TYR A 28 8.86 -1.96 -6.76
N GLN A 29 9.02 -1.37 -7.94
CA GLN A 29 8.97 0.07 -8.13
C GLN A 29 7.53 0.47 -8.44
N VAL A 30 7.00 1.40 -7.65
CA VAL A 30 5.65 1.95 -7.84
C VAL A 30 5.71 3.02 -8.93
N THR A 31 4.92 2.85 -9.98
CA THR A 31 4.80 3.81 -11.09
C THR A 31 3.60 4.74 -10.90
N SER A 32 2.55 4.26 -10.25
CA SER A 32 1.34 5.02 -9.96
C SER A 32 0.83 4.67 -8.58
N CYS A 33 0.46 5.68 -7.80
CA CYS A 33 -0.13 5.51 -6.49
C CYS A 33 -1.36 6.41 -6.37
N LYS A 34 -2.52 5.81 -6.07
CA LYS A 34 -3.75 6.52 -5.74
C LYS A 34 -4.06 6.30 -4.27
N VAL A 35 -4.08 7.39 -3.52
CA VAL A 35 -4.51 7.39 -2.12
C VAL A 35 -6.02 7.53 -2.11
N ASP A 36 -6.71 6.71 -1.32
CA ASP A 36 -8.12 6.94 -1.07
C ASP A 36 -8.28 8.11 -0.07
N GLU A 37 -8.40 9.33 -0.61
CA GLU A 37 -8.47 10.57 0.17
C GLU A 37 -9.77 10.68 1.00
N GLN A 38 -10.82 9.90 0.71
CA GLN A 38 -12.02 9.88 1.54
C GLN A 38 -11.73 9.44 2.99
N MET A 39 -10.62 8.71 3.22
CA MET A 39 -10.19 8.24 4.54
C MET A 39 -9.12 9.12 5.21
N ALA A 40 -8.74 10.27 4.63
CA ALA A 40 -7.60 11.08 5.10
C ALA A 40 -7.84 11.87 6.40
N SER A 41 -9.09 12.06 6.86
CA SER A 41 -9.31 12.72 8.15
C SER A 41 -8.97 11.80 9.33
N ARG A 42 -8.38 12.37 10.38
CA ARG A 42 -8.10 11.67 11.64
C ARG A 42 -9.36 11.04 12.26
N PHE A 43 -10.52 11.65 12.02
CA PHE A 43 -11.81 11.13 12.49
C PHE A 43 -12.23 9.89 11.69
N TRP A 44 -12.05 9.89 10.36
CA TRP A 44 -12.35 8.74 9.50
C TRP A 44 -11.40 7.57 9.76
N ARG A 45 -10.10 7.80 10.01
CA ARG A 45 -9.16 6.73 10.40
C ARG A 45 -9.60 5.97 11.65
N ARG A 46 -10.19 6.68 12.63
CA ARG A 46 -10.66 6.08 13.89
C ARG A 46 -11.94 5.26 13.71
N LEU A 47 -12.78 5.62 12.73
CA LEU A 47 -14.05 4.94 12.46
C LEU A 47 -13.94 3.82 11.41
N TYR A 48 -13.02 3.92 10.44
CA TYR A 48 -12.99 3.07 9.24
C TYR A 48 -11.65 2.38 8.97
N GLY A 49 -10.59 2.70 9.74
CA GLY A 49 -9.30 2.00 9.67
C GLY A 49 -8.18 2.75 8.92
N PRO A 50 -7.04 2.09 8.65
CA PRO A 50 -5.84 2.71 8.10
C PRO A 50 -6.03 3.19 6.65
N LEU A 51 -5.21 4.15 6.22
CA LEU A 51 -5.20 4.63 4.84
C LEU A 51 -4.84 3.52 3.87
N LYS A 52 -5.59 3.46 2.76
CA LYS A 52 -5.36 2.53 1.67
C LYS A 52 -4.72 3.24 0.49
N TYR A 53 -3.63 2.65 0.01
CA TYR A 53 -2.84 3.13 -1.11
C TYR A 53 -2.92 2.09 -2.21
N LYS A 54 -3.58 2.43 -3.31
CA LYS A 54 -3.62 1.56 -4.48
C LYS A 54 -2.42 1.87 -5.36
N CYS A 55 -1.50 0.93 -5.45
CA CYS A 55 -0.25 1.07 -6.14
C CYS A 55 -0.20 0.16 -7.37
N GLU A 56 0.28 0.71 -8.48
CA GLU A 56 0.66 -0.04 -9.67
C GLU A 56 2.19 -0.03 -9.77
N THR A 57 2.75 -1.19 -10.09
CA THR A 57 4.20 -1.36 -10.18
C THR A 57 4.66 -1.40 -11.63
N LYS A 58 5.94 -1.12 -11.86
CA LYS A 58 6.55 -1.21 -13.20
C LYS A 58 6.43 -2.61 -13.83
N GLN A 59 6.29 -3.64 -13.01
CA GLN A 59 6.12 -5.02 -13.45
C GLN A 59 4.66 -5.37 -13.81
N GLY A 60 3.74 -4.41 -13.78
CA GLY A 60 2.31 -4.61 -14.06
C GLY A 60 1.50 -5.16 -12.88
N MET A 61 2.13 -5.39 -11.73
CA MET A 61 1.42 -5.83 -10.52
C MET A 61 0.66 -4.66 -9.91
N ILE A 62 -0.63 -4.87 -9.62
CA ILE A 62 -1.49 -3.93 -8.92
C ILE A 62 -1.66 -4.44 -7.49
N CYS A 63 -1.55 -3.55 -6.49
CA CYS A 63 -1.64 -3.91 -5.09
C CYS A 63 -2.24 -2.81 -4.22
N GLU A 64 -2.76 -3.20 -3.07
CA GLU A 64 -3.19 -2.30 -1.99
C GLU A 64 -2.17 -2.39 -0.87
N LEU A 65 -1.58 -1.25 -0.55
CA LEU A 65 -0.77 -1.06 0.63
C LEU A 65 -1.60 -0.32 1.68
N THR A 66 -1.39 -0.68 2.94
CA THR A 66 -1.96 0.01 4.09
C THR A 66 -0.84 0.44 5.01
N GLN A 67 -1.01 1.60 5.64
CA GLN A 67 -0.10 2.09 6.66
C GLN A 67 -0.80 2.10 8.01
N ASP A 68 -0.37 1.22 8.90
CA ASP A 68 -0.82 1.15 10.30
C ASP A 68 0.27 1.67 11.26
N GLU A 69 0.04 1.55 12.57
CA GLU A 69 1.00 1.97 13.60
C GLU A 69 2.26 1.08 13.65
N ALA A 70 2.17 -0.15 13.16
CA ALA A 70 3.28 -1.11 13.13
C ALA A 70 4.14 -0.98 11.86
N GLY A 71 3.60 -0.40 10.79
CA GLY A 71 4.31 -0.10 9.56
C GLY A 71 3.47 -0.24 8.31
N TRP A 72 4.11 -0.64 7.22
CA TRP A 72 3.45 -0.85 5.94
C TRP A 72 3.06 -2.31 5.74
N VAL A 73 1.84 -2.53 5.28
CA VAL A 73 1.27 -3.85 5.06
C VAL A 73 0.75 -3.96 3.64
N LEU A 74 1.16 -5.03 2.95
CA LEU A 74 0.58 -5.45 1.68
C LEU A 74 -0.74 -6.16 1.96
N GLU A 75 -1.85 -5.47 1.75
CA GLU A 75 -3.19 -6.01 2.06
C GLU A 75 -3.65 -6.95 0.94
N ARG A 76 -3.55 -6.51 -0.30
CA ARG A 76 -4.08 -7.22 -1.47
C ARG A 76 -3.17 -7.07 -2.68
N VAL A 77 -3.12 -8.13 -3.49
CA VAL A 77 -2.50 -8.11 -4.83
C VAL A 77 -3.52 -8.60 -5.84
N TRP A 78 -3.56 -7.92 -6.98
CA TRP A 78 -4.25 -8.36 -8.19
C TRP A 78 -3.19 -8.82 -9.20
N ASP A 79 -3.39 -10.05 -9.67
CA ASP A 79 -2.63 -10.73 -10.73
C ASP A 79 -3.49 -10.74 -12.00
#